data_AF-A0A0F9CZC0-F1
#
_entry.id   AF-A0A0F9CZC0-F1
#
_cell.length_a   1.000
_cell.length_b   1.000
_cell.length_c   1.000
_cell.angle_alpha   90.00
_cell.angle_beta   90.00
_cell.angle_gamma   90.00
#
_symmetry.space_group_name_H-M   'P 1'
#
loop_
_entity.id
_entity.type
_entity.pdbx_description
1 polymer ?
#
loop_
_entity_poly.entity_id
_entity_poly.type
_entity_poly.pdbx_seq_one_letter_code
_entity_poly.pdbx_strand_id
1 'polypeptide(L)' 'MDAFQFSDAIEDLLDDLPEEAILYDEVRRTRSFERADVLTSNAGIVVRMKGGTEFQLTIVQSEREQG' A
#
# COMPACT_ATOMS: atom_id res chain seq x y z
N MET A 1 -0.87 15.87 -3.01
CA MET A 1 -0.80 14.51 -2.49
C MET A 1 0.64 14.08 -2.57
N ASP A 2 1.28 13.88 -1.43
CA ASP A 2 2.61 13.29 -1.33
C ASP A 2 2.53 11.75 -1.26
N ALA A 3 3.68 11.09 -1.16
CA ALA A 3 3.77 9.63 -1.16
C ALA A 3 3.12 8.97 0.08
N PHE A 4 3.14 9.63 1.24
CA PHE A 4 2.52 9.12 2.48
C PHE A 4 1.00 9.21 2.40
N GLN A 5 0.49 10.36 1.98
CA GLN A 5 -0.93 10.54 1.71
C GLN A 5 -1.44 9.57 0.64
N PHE A 6 -0.60 9.26 -0.36
CA PHE A 6 -0.94 8.28 -1.38
C PHE A 6 -0.98 6.84 -0.83
N SER A 7 -0.04 6.45 0.04
CA SER A 7 -0.08 5.12 0.68
C SER A 7 -1.31 4.91 1.53
N ASP A 8 -1.72 5.93 2.31
CA ASP A 8 -2.93 5.83 3.13
C ASP A 8 -4.19 5.75 2.26
N ALA A 9 -4.25 6.55 1.18
CA ALA A 9 -5.36 6.49 0.24
C ALA A 9 -5.46 5.13 -0.48
N ILE A 10 -4.34 4.44 -0.73
CA ILE A 10 -4.36 3.06 -1.25
C ILE A 10 -4.95 2.10 -0.21
N GLU A 11 -4.52 2.20 1.05
CA GLU A 11 -5.07 1.35 2.11
C GLU A 11 -6.58 1.54 2.25
N ASP A 12 -7.03 2.78 2.38
CA ASP A 12 -8.46 3.09 2.54
C ASP A 12 -9.26 2.64 1.31
N LEU A 13 -8.73 2.85 0.09
CA LEU A 13 -9.36 2.35 -1.14
C LEU A 13 -9.52 0.83 -1.12
N LEU A 14 -8.50 0.09 -0.69
CA LEU A 14 -8.52 -1.38 -0.67
C LEU A 14 -9.44 -1.92 0.43
N ASP A 15 -9.54 -1.25 1.57
CA ASP A 15 -10.47 -1.61 2.65
C ASP A 15 -11.94 -1.38 2.24
N ASP A 16 -12.20 -0.41 1.36
CA ASP A 16 -13.55 -0.09 0.85
C ASP A 16 -13.99 -0.95 -0.34
N LEU A 17 -13.08 -1.71 -0.97
CA LEU A 17 -13.45 -2.59 -2.08
C LEU A 17 -14.24 -3.80 -1.58
N PRO A 18 -15.37 -4.15 -2.22
CA PRO A 18 -16.06 -5.38 -1.90
C PRO A 18 -15.15 -6.59 -2.19
N GLU A 19 -15.31 -7.68 -1.44
CA GLU A 19 -14.46 -8.88 -1.59
C GLU A 19 -14.42 -9.38 -3.05
N GLU A 20 -15.50 -9.20 -3.82
CA GLU A 20 -15.54 -9.61 -5.24
C GLU A 20 -14.76 -8.67 -6.18
N ALA A 21 -14.44 -7.45 -5.77
CA ALA A 21 -13.65 -6.48 -6.55
C ALA A 21 -12.14 -6.61 -6.32
N ILE A 22 -11.72 -7.33 -5.26
CA ILE A 22 -10.32 -7.67 -5.06
C ILE A 22 -9.98 -8.78 -6.05
N LEU A 23 -9.52 -8.38 -7.24
CA LEU A 23 -9.14 -9.26 -8.37
C LEU A 23 -8.11 -10.36 -7.99
N TYR A 24 -7.47 -10.23 -6.84
CA TYR A 24 -6.52 -11.18 -6.29
C TYR A 24 -7.05 -11.71 -4.97
N ASP A 25 -7.85 -12.78 -5.02
CA ASP A 25 -8.32 -13.53 -3.84
C ASP A 25 -7.16 -13.98 -2.92
N GLU A 26 -5.91 -13.87 -3.36
CA GLU A 26 -4.73 -14.21 -2.57
C GLU A 26 -4.27 -13.10 -1.61
N VAL A 27 -4.72 -11.84 -1.77
CA VAL A 27 -4.35 -10.74 -0.86
C VAL A 27 -5.27 -10.77 0.36
N ARG A 28 -4.68 -10.89 1.55
CA ARG A 28 -5.43 -10.92 2.81
C ARG A 28 -5.59 -9.53 3.41
N ARG A 29 -4.56 -8.69 3.29
CA ARG A 29 -4.55 -7.36 3.90
C ARG A 29 -3.48 -6.48 3.27
N THR A 30 -3.80 -5.19 3.15
CA THR A 30 -2.83 -4.13 2.86
C THR A 30 -2.85 -3.10 3.98
N ARG A 31 -1.69 -2.52 4.31
CA ARG A 31 -1.55 -1.43 5.30
C ARG A 31 -0.45 -0.46 4.87
N SER A 32 -0.57 0.82 5.16
CA SER A 32 0.54 1.76 5.06
C SER A 32 1.65 1.40 6.06
N PHE A 33 2.88 1.81 5.78
CA PHE A 33 4.01 1.59 6.69
C PHE A 33 3.78 2.20 8.07
N GLU A 34 3.09 3.34 8.15
CA GLU A 34 2.71 3.98 9.42
C GLU A 34 1.79 3.07 10.24
N ARG A 35 0.70 2.58 9.65
CA ARG A 35 -0.25 1.68 10.34
C ARG A 35 0.28 0.27 10.59
N ALA A 36 1.36 -0.11 9.91
CA ALA A 36 2.05 -1.38 10.09
C ALA A 36 3.26 -1.29 11.03
N ASP A 37 3.51 -0.13 11.65
CA ASP A 37 4.65 0.12 12.57
C ASP A 37 6.02 -0.16 11.93
N VAL A 38 6.16 0.07 10.61
CA VAL A 38 7.43 -0.11 9.90
C VAL A 38 8.34 1.08 10.20
N LEU A 39 9.48 0.83 10.85
CA LEU A 39 10.46 1.86 11.17
C LEU A 39 11.28 2.28 9.94
N THR A 40 10.75 3.22 9.16
CA THR A 40 11.40 3.74 7.95
C THR A 40 11.01 5.19 7.68
N SER A 41 11.83 5.90 6.91
CA SER A 41 11.54 7.25 6.42
C SER A 41 10.84 7.26 5.06
N ASN A 42 10.59 6.09 4.47
CA ASN A 42 9.94 5.96 3.17
C ASN A 42 8.43 5.82 3.33
N ALA A 43 7.67 6.33 2.36
CA ALA A 43 6.27 5.96 2.20
C ALA A 43 6.15 4.57 1.56
N GLY A 44 5.12 3.81 1.92
CA GLY A 44 4.94 2.47 1.38
C GLY A 44 3.78 1.72 2.00
N ILE A 45 3.56 0.52 1.50
CA ILE A 45 2.53 -0.40 1.96
C ILE A 45 3.09 -1.78 2.25
N VAL A 46 2.57 -2.43 3.27
CA VAL A 46 2.74 -3.85 3.56
C VAL A 46 1.56 -4.61 2.96
N VAL A 47 1.85 -5.62 2.14
CA VAL A 47 0.85 -6.52 1.57
C VAL A 47 1.06 -7.91 2.16
N ARG A 48 0.03 -8.43 2.84
CA ARG A 48 0.03 -9.78 3.40
C ARG A 48 -0.86 -10.68 2.56
N MET A 49 -0.30 -11.78 2.09
CA MET A 49 -1.00 -12.80 1.33
C MET A 49 -1.73 -13.78 2.26
N LYS A 50 -2.78 -14.45 1.78
CA LYS A 50 -3.49 -15.51 2.51
C LYS A 50 -2.56 -16.65 2.94
N GLY A 51 -1.56 -16.97 2.11
CA GLY A 51 -0.53 -17.98 2.40
C GLY A 51 0.50 -17.57 3.46
N GLY A 52 0.41 -16.36 4.03
CA GLY A 52 1.29 -15.88 5.09
C GLY A 52 2.52 -15.12 4.60
N THR A 53 2.83 -15.15 3.31
CA THR A 53 3.90 -14.32 2.71
C THR A 53 3.56 -12.84 2.85
N GLU A 54 4.58 -12.03 3.10
CA GLU A 54 4.46 -10.59 3.26
C GLU A 54 5.44 -9.86 2.31
N PHE A 55 4.96 -8.80 1.69
CA PHE A 55 5.74 -7.92 0.82
C PHE A 55 5.71 -6.49 1.36
N GLN A 56 6.83 -5.79 1.24
CA GLN A 56 6.93 -4.35 1.52
C GLN A 56 7.17 -3.62 0.20
N LEU A 57 6.27 -2.71 -0.15
CA LEU A 57 6.32 -1.94 -1.39
C LEU A 57 6.58 -0.47 -1.03
N THR A 58 7.73 0.06 -1.47
CA THR A 58 8.06 1.48 -1.29
C THR A 58 7.46 2.31 -2.41
N ILE A 59 6.85 3.45 -2.06
CA ILE A 59 6.28 4.40 -3.00
C ILE A 59 7.26 5.56 -3.16
N VAL A 60 7.66 5.81 -4.41
CA VAL A 60 8.52 6.93 -4.78
C VAL A 60 7.79 7.78 -5.80
N GLN A 61 7.65 9.08 -5.52
CA GLN A 61 7.12 10.03 -6.49
C GLN A 61 8.20 10.36 -7.51
N SER A 62 7.91 10.17 -8.80
CA SER A 62 8.80 10.65 -9.85
C SER A 62 8.78 12.17 -9.93
N GLU A 63 9.93 12.78 -10.22
CA GLU A 63 9.98 14.19 -10.61
C GLU A 63 9.29 14.35 -11.97
N ARG A 64 8.42 15.35 -12.10
CA ARG A 64 7.95 15.74 -13.44
C ARG A 64 9.14 16.36 -14.16
N GLU A 65 9.52 15.82 -15.31
CA GLU A 65 10.40 16.55 -16.24
C GLU A 65 9.73 17.90 -16.53
N GLN A 66 10.35 18.99 -16.08
CA GLN A 66 10.01 20.32 -16.55
C GLN A 66 10.68 20.46 -17.92
N GLY A 67 9.93 20.12 -18.97
CA GLY A 67 10.28 20.47 -20.34
C GLY A 67 10.13 21.96 -20.60
#